data_AF-A0A7J2IQA1-F1
#
_entry.id   AF-A0A7J2IQA1-F1
#
_cell.length_a   1.000
_cell.length_b   1.000
_cell.length_c   1.000
_cell.angle_alpha   90.00
_cell.angle_beta   90.00
_cell.angle_gamma   90.00
#
_symmetry.space_group_name_H-M   'P 1'
#
loop_
_entity.id
_entity.type
_entity.pdbx_description
1 polymer ?
#
loop_
_entity_poly.entity_id
_entity_poly.type
_entity_poly.pdbx_seq_one_letter_code
_entity_poly.pdbx_strand_id
1 'polypeptide(L)'
;MIFRKFTGVKFSSLYYKNPPDEEILKRPLPVSELKEEIGIYVKDEDIKKTLISKVEELHSLGYIFVSATLNERTKGHAKMWVEEIEKGIFAVKNDEKILLYKVNISYHYANGALKHQSKYITFES
;
A
#
# COMPACT_ATOMS: atom_id res chain seq x y z
N MET A 1 14.20 -8.17 28.56
CA MET A 1 13.19 -8.81 27.70
C MET A 1 11.93 -7.98 27.81
N ILE A 2 11.64 -7.12 26.83
CA ILE A 2 10.45 -6.26 26.83
C ILE A 2 9.72 -6.53 25.52
N PHE A 3 8.69 -7.37 25.58
CA PHE A 3 7.73 -7.54 24.50
C PHE A 3 6.83 -6.30 24.47
N ARG A 4 7.07 -5.40 23.52
CA ARG A 4 6.10 -4.37 23.18
C ARG A 4 4.97 -5.02 22.39
N LYS A 5 3.85 -5.21 23.07
CA LYS A 5 2.56 -5.65 22.54
C LYS A 5 2.09 -4.59 21.52
N PHE A 6 2.18 -4.87 20.22
CA PHE A 6 1.60 -4.02 19.18
C PHE A 6 0.08 -4.28 19.09
N THR A 7 -0.65 -3.97 20.15
CA THR A 7 -2.11 -3.77 20.08
C THR A 7 -2.35 -2.37 19.53
N GLY A 8 -2.49 -2.23 18.21
CA GLY A 8 -2.76 -0.92 17.64
C GLY A 8 -2.50 -0.77 16.15
N VAL A 9 -2.90 -1.72 15.30
CA VAL A 9 -3.17 -1.34 13.91
C VAL A 9 -4.50 -0.56 13.95
N LYS A 10 -4.40 0.76 14.11
CA LYS A 10 -5.57 1.62 13.92
C LYS A 10 -5.82 1.69 12.42
N PHE A 11 -6.86 1.00 11.95
CA PHE A 11 -7.49 1.36 10.69
C PHE A 11 -8.15 2.72 10.91
N SER A 12 -7.36 3.77 10.70
CA SER A 12 -7.83 5.13 10.70
C SER A 12 -8.91 5.26 9.62
N SER A 13 -10.10 5.72 10.00
CA SER A 13 -10.98 6.47 9.10
C SER A 13 -10.38 7.86 8.86
N LEU A 14 -9.10 7.90 8.45
CA LEU A 14 -8.46 9.14 8.07
C LEU A 14 -9.06 9.51 6.72
N TYR A 15 -9.92 10.51 6.74
CA TYR A 15 -10.18 11.39 5.62
C TYR A 15 -8.84 11.96 5.17
N TYR A 16 -8.06 11.18 4.44
CA TYR A 16 -6.99 11.70 3.62
C TYR A 16 -7.64 12.74 2.72
N LYS A 17 -7.03 13.93 2.63
CA LYS A 17 -7.30 14.85 1.52
C LYS A 17 -7.24 13.98 0.27
N ASN A 18 -8.42 13.69 -0.29
CA ASN A 18 -8.58 12.81 -1.42
C ASN A 18 -7.50 13.17 -2.44
N PRO A 19 -6.63 12.24 -2.90
CA PRO A 19 -6.14 12.39 -4.26
C PRO A 19 -7.40 12.56 -5.12
N PRO A 20 -7.47 13.57 -6.02
CA PRO A 20 -8.66 13.80 -6.82
C PRO A 20 -9.13 12.48 -7.43
N ASP A 21 -10.45 12.24 -7.48
CA ASP A 21 -11.04 10.96 -7.95
C ASP A 21 -10.53 10.50 -9.34
N GLU A 22 -9.85 11.39 -10.06
CA GLU A 22 -9.17 11.17 -11.34
C GLU A 22 -7.81 10.45 -11.23
N GLU A 23 -7.11 10.49 -10.09
CA GLU A 23 -5.79 9.83 -9.90
C GLU A 23 -5.87 8.43 -9.26
N ILE A 24 -7.03 8.03 -8.76
CA ILE A 24 -7.28 6.63 -8.44
C ILE A 24 -7.37 5.93 -9.78
N LEU A 25 -6.29 5.26 -10.20
CA LEU A 25 -6.32 4.32 -11.32
C LEU A 25 -7.40 3.28 -10.98
N LYS A 26 -8.60 3.46 -11.56
CA LYS A 26 -9.81 2.66 -11.33
C LYS A 26 -9.70 1.25 -11.92
N ARG A 27 -8.51 0.65 -11.89
CA ARG A 27 -8.37 -0.78 -12.15
C ARG A 27 -8.68 -1.50 -10.85
N PRO A 28 -9.82 -2.21 -10.77
CA PRO A 28 -10.11 -3.02 -9.60
C PRO A 28 -9.00 -4.07 -9.47
N LEU A 29 -8.43 -4.16 -8.27
CA LEU A 29 -7.47 -5.18 -7.93
C LEU A 29 -8.22 -6.44 -7.49
N PRO A 30 -8.01 -7.59 -8.13
CA PRO A 30 -8.62 -8.83 -7.68
C PRO A 30 -8.07 -9.22 -6.30
N VAL A 31 -8.94 -9.79 -5.47
CA VAL A 31 -8.59 -10.24 -4.12
C VAL A 31 -7.40 -11.19 -4.11
N SER A 32 -7.28 -12.04 -5.13
CA SER A 32 -6.16 -12.97 -5.27
C SER A 32 -4.81 -12.24 -5.35
N GLU A 33 -4.71 -11.19 -6.17
CA GLU A 33 -3.48 -10.39 -6.30
C GLU A 33 -3.13 -9.69 -4.97
N LEU A 34 -4.13 -9.20 -4.24
CA LEU A 34 -3.90 -8.59 -2.92
C LEU A 34 -3.37 -9.60 -1.92
N LYS A 35 -3.95 -10.81 -1.87
CA LYS A 35 -3.48 -11.86 -0.96
C LYS A 35 -2.04 -12.29 -1.29
N GLU A 36 -1.70 -12.38 -2.58
CA GLU A 36 -0.34 -12.66 -3.02
C GLU A 36 0.62 -11.53 -2.63
N GLU A 37 0.26 -10.27 -2.86
CA GLU A 37 1.08 -9.12 -2.50
C GLU A 37 1.33 -9.05 -0.99
N ILE A 38 0.28 -9.17 -0.17
CA ILE A 38 0.39 -9.25 1.28
C ILE A 38 1.28 -10.44 1.65
N GLY A 39 1.11 -11.57 0.97
CA GLY A 39 1.84 -12.80 1.25
C GLY A 39 3.35 -12.70 1.01
N ILE A 40 3.77 -11.90 0.03
CA ILE A 40 5.17 -11.69 -0.37
C ILE A 40 5.83 -10.60 0.49
N TYR A 41 5.13 -9.50 0.74
CA TYR A 41 5.75 -8.28 1.29
C TYR A 41 5.50 -8.06 2.79
N VAL A 42 4.52 -8.75 3.39
CA VAL A 42 4.31 -8.75 4.85
C VAL A 42 5.06 -9.92 5.49
N LYS A 43 6.11 -9.59 6.24
CA LYS A 43 6.95 -10.59 6.94
C LYS A 43 6.35 -11.09 8.25
N ASP A 44 5.52 -10.27 8.90
CA ASP A 44 4.88 -10.60 10.16
C ASP A 44 3.62 -11.45 9.90
N GLU A 45 3.61 -12.69 10.42
CA GLU A 45 2.51 -13.62 10.18
C GLU A 45 1.19 -13.18 10.80
N ASP A 46 1.21 -12.51 11.96
CA ASP A 46 0.00 -12.06 12.64
C ASP A 46 -0.64 -10.92 11.84
N ILE A 47 0.17 -9.94 11.41
CA ILE A 47 -0.29 -8.84 10.55
C ILE A 47 -0.82 -9.38 9.22
N LYS A 48 -0.11 -10.34 8.61
CA LYS A 48 -0.52 -11.00 7.37
C LYS A 48 -1.89 -11.66 7.51
N LYS A 49 -2.13 -12.43 8.57
CA LYS A 49 -3.44 -13.06 8.83
C LYS A 49 -4.53 -12.03 9.04
N THR A 50 -4.27 -10.98 9.82
CA THR A 50 -5.24 -9.89 10.05
C THR A 50 -5.63 -9.19 8.75
N LEU A 51 -4.66 -8.87 7.88
CA LEU A 51 -4.93 -8.23 6.60
C LEU A 51 -5.73 -9.10 5.65
N ILE A 52 -5.34 -10.37 5.51
CA ILE A 52 -6.05 -11.32 4.63
C ILE A 52 -7.50 -11.46 5.10
N SER A 53 -7.71 -11.62 6.41
CA SER A 53 -9.05 -11.66 7.01
C SER A 53 -9.84 -10.38 6.72
N LYS A 54 -9.20 -9.21 6.85
CA LYS A 54 -9.86 -7.92 6.59
C LYS A 54 -10.23 -7.73 5.12
N VAL A 55 -9.37 -8.17 4.20
CA VAL A 55 -9.63 -8.16 2.76
C VAL A 55 -10.80 -9.09 2.42
N GLU A 56 -10.86 -10.29 3.00
CA GLU A 56 -11.98 -11.22 2.80
C GLU A 56 -13.30 -10.69 3.36
N GLU A 57 -13.28 -10.08 4.54
CA GLU A 57 -14.43 -9.42 5.17
C GLU A 57 -14.98 -8.31 4.25
N LEU A 58 -14.12 -7.38 3.83
CA LEU A 58 -14.50 -6.25 2.97
C LEU A 58 -14.99 -6.72 1.59
N HIS A 59 -14.36 -7.74 1.03
CA HIS A 59 -14.83 -8.33 -0.22
C HIS A 59 -16.24 -8.92 -0.08
N SER A 60 -16.51 -9.64 1.02
CA SER A 60 -17.83 -10.21 1.31
C SER A 60 -18.89 -9.12 1.54
N LEU A 61 -18.47 -7.97 2.05
CA LEU A 61 -19.32 -6.77 2.20
C LEU A 61 -19.52 -6.01 0.87
N GLY A 62 -18.90 -6.45 -0.23
CA GLY A 62 -19.05 -5.84 -1.55
C GLY A 62 -18.16 -4.62 -1.80
N TYR A 63 -17.06 -4.48 -1.06
CA TYR A 63 -16.04 -3.48 -1.38
C TYR A 63 -15.21 -3.92 -2.59
N ILE A 64 -14.82 -2.94 -3.41
CA ILE A 64 -13.91 -3.09 -4.53
C ILE A 64 -12.56 -2.55 -4.11
N PHE A 65 -11.48 -3.26 -4.42
CA PHE A 65 -10.15 -2.78 -4.08
C PHE A 65 -9.52 -2.02 -5.23
N VAL A 66 -8.86 -0.91 -4.93
CA VAL A 66 -8.19 -0.05 -5.91
C VAL A 66 -6.83 0.39 -5.38
N SER A 67 -5.91 0.69 -6.28
CA SER A 67 -4.65 1.33 -5.95
C SER A 67 -4.64 2.78 -6.39
N ALA A 68 -4.06 3.65 -5.58
CA ALA A 68 -3.83 5.04 -5.93
C ALA A 68 -2.41 5.44 -5.54
N THR A 69 -1.76 6.27 -6.35
CA THR A 69 -0.48 6.87 -5.98
C THR A 69 -0.75 7.96 -4.94
N LEU A 70 -0.12 7.87 -3.78
CA LEU A 70 -0.24 8.86 -2.69
C LEU A 70 0.87 9.91 -2.76
N ASN A 71 2.05 9.50 -3.20
CA ASN A 71 3.23 10.35 -3.25
C ASN A 71 4.20 9.80 -4.29
N GLU A 72 4.84 10.70 -5.01
CA GLU A 72 5.91 10.38 -5.93
C GLU A 72 7.01 11.42 -5.76
N ARG A 73 8.24 10.94 -5.52
CA ARG A 73 9.39 11.79 -5.29
C ARG A 73 10.58 11.26 -6.04
N THR A 74 11.17 12.12 -6.86
CA THR A 74 12.45 11.84 -7.50
C THR A 74 13.53 12.68 -6.83
N LYS A 75 14.60 12.04 -6.37
CA LYS A 75 15.75 12.71 -5.74
C LYS A 75 17.04 12.22 -6.40
N GLY A 76 17.95 13.14 -6.70
CA GLY A 76 19.27 12.79 -7.23
C GLY A 76 19.74 13.77 -8.30
N HIS A 77 20.90 13.49 -8.89
CA HIS A 77 21.48 14.34 -9.90
C HIS A 77 22.27 13.52 -10.94
N ALA A 78 22.05 13.85 -12.22
CA ALA A 78 22.75 13.36 -13.41
C ALA A 78 22.94 11.83 -13.51
N LYS A 79 23.95 11.29 -12.81
CA LYS A 79 24.37 9.89 -12.92
C LYS A 79 23.70 8.98 -11.89
N MET A 80 23.11 9.51 -10.82
CA MET A 80 22.40 8.71 -9.83
C MET A 80 21.14 9.42 -9.39
N TRP A 81 20.01 8.72 -9.46
CA TRP A 81 18.76 9.21 -8.90
C TRP A 81 17.92 8.07 -8.37
N VAL A 82 17.03 8.42 -7.45
CA VAL A 82 16.12 7.51 -6.76
C VAL A 82 14.72 8.04 -6.97
N GLU A 83 13.82 7.16 -7.41
CA GLU A 83 12.39 7.41 -7.50
C GLU A 83 11.70 6.65 -6.38
N GLU A 84 11.05 7.37 -5.48
CA GLU A 84 10.27 6.84 -4.36
C GLU A 84 8.78 7.05 -4.66
N ILE A 85 8.04 5.96 -4.81
CA ILE A 85 6.60 5.95 -5.08
C ILE A 85 5.89 5.32 -3.88
N GLU A 86 5.00 6.08 -3.26
CA GLU A 86 4.07 5.57 -2.24
C GLU A 86 2.70 5.36 -2.90
N LYS A 87 2.19 4.13 -2.85
CA LYS A 87 0.85 3.77 -3.30
C LYS A 87 -0.01 3.37 -2.11
N GLY A 88 -1.29 3.74 -2.11
CA GLY A 88 -2.27 3.28 -1.14
C GLY A 88 -3.16 2.21 -1.78
N ILE A 89 -3.42 1.13 -1.05
CA ILE A 89 -4.43 0.15 -1.39
C ILE A 89 -5.69 0.46 -0.60
N PHE A 90 -6.76 0.78 -1.32
CA PHE A 90 -8.03 1.18 -0.76
C PHE A 90 -9.09 0.13 -1.03
N ALA A 91 -9.96 -0.11 -0.05
CA ALA A 91 -11.25 -0.74 -0.25
C ALA A 91 -12.30 0.36 -0.43
N VAL A 92 -13.07 0.30 -1.51
CA VAL A 92 -14.03 1.33 -1.90
C VAL A 92 -15.41 0.73 -2.08
N LYS A 93 -16.42 1.35 -1.48
CA LYS A 93 -17.83 1.01 -1.67
C LYS A 93 -18.66 2.27 -1.54
N ASN A 94 -19.45 2.58 -2.56
CA ASN A 94 -20.17 3.86 -2.65
C ASN A 94 -19.19 5.03 -2.47
N ASP A 95 -19.42 5.89 -1.48
CA ASP A 95 -18.55 7.04 -1.14
C ASP A 95 -17.52 6.70 -0.03
N GLU A 96 -17.56 5.49 0.52
CA GLU A 96 -16.62 5.06 1.55
C GLU A 96 -15.32 4.55 0.93
N LYS A 97 -14.19 5.07 1.43
CA LYS A 97 -12.84 4.63 1.09
C LYS A 97 -12.10 4.28 2.36
N ILE A 98 -11.59 3.05 2.45
CA ILE A 98 -10.83 2.55 3.58
C ILE A 98 -9.42 2.24 3.09
N LEU A 99 -8.41 2.93 3.63
CA LEU A 99 -7.02 2.59 3.37
C LEU A 99 -6.66 1.31 4.13
N LEU A 100 -6.25 0.27 3.41
CA LEU A 100 -5.82 -0.99 4.01
C LEU A 100 -4.35 -0.94 4.41
N TYR A 101 -3.51 -0.56 3.46
CA TYR A 101 -2.07 -0.48 3.63
C TYR A 101 -1.45 0.38 2.53
N LYS A 102 -0.21 0.80 2.77
CA LYS A 102 0.61 1.54 1.81
C LYS A 102 1.71 0.66 1.27
N VAL A 103 1.99 0.79 0.00
CA VAL A 103 3.06 0.11 -0.73
C VAL A 103 4.08 1.16 -1.09
N ASN A 104 5.28 1.04 -0.56
CA ASN A 104 6.41 1.88 -0.90
C ASN A 104 7.28 1.16 -1.91
N ILE A 105 7.60 1.83 -3.00
CA ILE A 105 8.45 1.33 -4.07
C ILE A 105 9.59 2.33 -4.24
N SER A 106 10.83 1.86 -4.18
CA SER A 106 12.01 2.67 -4.45
C SER A 106 12.78 2.10 -5.62
N TYR A 107 13.01 2.91 -6.65
CA TYR A 107 13.82 2.59 -7.81
C TYR A 107 15.12 3.39 -7.75
N HIS A 108 16.26 2.71 -7.81
CA HIS A 108 17.57 3.34 -7.80
C HIS A 108 18.20 3.20 -9.18
N TYR A 109 18.45 4.33 -9.81
CA TYR A 109 19.06 4.43 -11.13
C TYR A 109 20.51 4.86 -11.02
N ALA A 110 21.37 4.27 -11.85
CA ALA A 110 22.72 4.73 -12.07
C ALA A 110 23.06 4.75 -13.57
N ASN A 111 23.55 5.90 -14.06
CA ASN A 111 23.87 6.17 -15.47
C ASN A 111 22.71 5.84 -16.42
N GLY A 112 21.47 6.18 -16.07
CA GLY A 112 20.30 5.89 -16.90
C GLY A 112 19.75 4.47 -16.80
N ALA A 113 20.40 3.58 -16.06
CA ALA A 113 19.95 2.19 -15.89
C ALA A 113 19.43 1.94 -14.48
N LEU A 114 18.31 1.22 -14.36
CA LEU A 114 17.80 0.72 -13.08
C LEU A 114 18.81 -0.28 -12.50
N LYS A 115 19.27 -0.05 -11.27
CA LYS A 115 20.22 -0.91 -10.56
C LYS A 115 19.59 -1.68 -9.43
N HIS A 116 18.67 -1.06 -8.72
CA HIS A 116 18.01 -1.69 -7.58
C HIS A 116 16.56 -1.25 -7.52
N GLN A 117 15.68 -2.20 -7.21
CA GLN A 117 14.29 -1.94 -6.91
C GLN A 117 14.00 -2.58 -5.56
N SER A 118 13.38 -1.81 -4.67
CA SER A 118 12.84 -2.32 -3.42
C SER A 118 11.35 -2.01 -3.34
N LYS A 119 10.60 -2.94 -2.74
CA LYS A 119 9.16 -2.79 -2.50
C LYS A 119 8.85 -3.33 -1.11
N TYR A 120 8.12 -2.57 -0.31
CA TYR A 120 7.71 -2.96 1.04
C TYR A 120 6.36 -2.33 1.42
N ILE A 121 5.66 -2.98 2.35
CA ILE A 121 4.36 -2.55 2.83
C ILE A 121 4.53 -1.80 4.16
N THR A 122 3.85 -0.67 4.32
CA THR A 122 3.71 0.06 5.57
C THR A 122 2.24 0.20 5.96
N PHE A 123 2.00 0.30 7.27
CA PHE A 123 0.67 0.49 7.86
C PHE A 123 0.64 1.85 8.53
N GLU A 124 -0.52 2.52 8.51
CA GLU A 124 -0.71 3.67 9.39
C GLU A 124 -0.80 3.18 10.85
N SER A 125 -0.10 3.89 11.75
CA SER A 125 -0.13 3.66 13.20
C SER A 125 -1.07 4.64 13.89
#